data_AF-Q5CQC5-F1
#
_entry.id   AF-Q5CQC5-F1
#
_cell.length_a   1.000
_cell.length_b   1.000
_cell.length_c   1.000
_cell.angle_alpha   90.00
_cell.angle_beta   90.00
_cell.angle_gamma   90.00
#
_symmetry.space_group_name_H-M   'P 1'
#
loop_
_entity.id
_entity.type
_entity.pdbx_description
1 polymer ?
#
loop_
_entity_poly.entity_id
_entity_poly.type
_entity_poly.pdbx_seq_one_letter_code
_entity_poly.pdbx_strand_id
1 'polypeptide(L)'
;YYQTYENISNIYNKFQFNQENLILLKYIIYKYFKEKNYIVKDGMKFGVDYILYHKSPSLVHGKHCILICKFTYEEKEKKKENGNNDYCYNKSDLSKYDGYEEIIYNNKKYMVKFPIINYKKIINLSRLCESVSKKLILVEYNSKNDEIQSLEISRFSS
;
A
#
# COMPACT_ATOMS: atom_id res chain seq x y z
N TYR A 1 0.94 -30.42 -22.10
CA TYR A 1 0.98 -29.03 -21.59
C TYR A 1 2.33 -28.45 -21.95
N TYR A 2 2.39 -27.50 -22.90
CA TYR A 2 3.62 -26.79 -23.19
C TYR A 2 3.83 -25.73 -22.12
N GLN A 3 4.87 -25.89 -21.31
CA GLN A 3 5.28 -24.90 -20.32
C GLN A 3 6.22 -23.93 -21.03
N THR A 4 5.73 -22.73 -21.31
CA THR A 4 6.57 -21.65 -21.86
C THR A 4 7.34 -20.99 -20.73
N TYR A 5 8.64 -20.81 -20.93
CA TYR A 5 9.50 -20.11 -19.99
C TYR A 5 9.68 -18.67 -20.48
N GLU A 6 9.12 -17.70 -19.77
CA GLU A 6 9.41 -16.29 -20.02
C GLU A 6 10.50 -15.80 -19.06
N ASN A 7 11.49 -15.07 -19.59
CA ASN A 7 12.47 -14.40 -18.76
C ASN A 7 11.77 -13.35 -17.89
N ILE A 8 12.21 -13.23 -16.63
CA ILE A 8 11.72 -12.22 -15.69
C ILE A 8 11.66 -10.82 -16.32
N SER A 9 12.66 -10.45 -17.12
CA SER A 9 12.71 -9.18 -17.85
C SER A 9 11.60 -9.01 -18.89
N ASN A 10 11.18 -10.09 -19.55
CA ASN A 10 10.08 -10.08 -20.51
C ASN A 10 8.72 -9.96 -19.82
N ILE A 11 8.53 -10.66 -18.70
CA ILE A 11 7.35 -10.53 -17.85
C ILE A 11 7.22 -9.07 -17.37
N TYR A 12 8.32 -8.45 -16.91
CA TYR A 12 8.34 -7.05 -16.52
C TYR A 12 7.96 -6.10 -17.66
N ASN A 13 8.54 -6.28 -18.85
CA ASN A 13 8.22 -5.44 -20.02
C ASN A 13 6.75 -5.58 -20.46
N LYS A 14 6.18 -6.79 -20.32
CA LYS A 14 4.77 -7.07 -20.64
C LYS A 14 3.81 -6.36 -19.68
N PHE A 15 4.17 -6.27 -18.39
CA PHE A 15 3.40 -5.51 -17.41
C PHE A 15 3.55 -3.99 -17.57
N GLN A 16 4.69 -3.52 -18.07
CA GLN A 16 4.97 -2.11 -18.33
C GLN A 16 4.09 -1.48 -19.43
N PHE A 17 3.45 -2.29 -20.28
CA PHE A 17 2.53 -1.80 -21.32
C PHE A 17 1.16 -1.35 -20.78
N ASN A 18 0.77 -1.82 -19.59
CA ASN A 18 -0.36 -1.26 -18.87
C ASN A 18 0.22 -0.18 -17.97
N GLN A 19 -0.17 1.08 -18.15
CA GLN A 19 0.34 2.27 -17.48
C GLN A 19 0.24 2.25 -15.92
N GLU A 20 -0.07 1.12 -15.30
CA GLU A 20 -0.26 0.91 -13.87
C GLU A 20 0.88 0.06 -13.28
N ASN A 21 1.97 0.68 -12.86
CA ASN A 21 3.08 -0.02 -12.20
C ASN A 21 2.79 -0.40 -10.73
N LEU A 22 1.52 -0.55 -10.33
CA LEU A 22 1.16 -1.08 -9.00
C LEU A 22 1.77 -2.47 -8.77
N ILE A 23 1.94 -3.26 -9.84
CA ILE A 23 2.61 -4.57 -9.81
C ILE A 23 4.08 -4.43 -9.38
N LEU A 24 4.79 -3.41 -9.88
CA LEU A 24 6.18 -3.16 -9.49
C LEU A 24 6.27 -2.82 -8.00
N LEU A 25 5.40 -1.92 -7.51
CA LEU A 25 5.36 -1.56 -6.09
C LEU A 25 5.06 -2.78 -5.21
N LYS A 26 4.06 -3.59 -5.62
CA LYS A 26 3.74 -4.87 -4.99
C LYS A 26 4.95 -5.80 -4.94
N TYR A 27 5.71 -5.90 -6.03
CA TYR A 27 6.90 -6.72 -6.10
C TYR A 27 8.03 -6.23 -5.19
N ILE A 28 8.31 -4.91 -5.16
CA ILE A 28 9.33 -4.31 -4.29
C ILE A 28 9.03 -4.65 -2.82
N ILE A 29 7.79 -4.42 -2.38
CA ILE A 29 7.36 -4.71 -1.00
C ILE A 29 7.37 -6.23 -0.72
N TYR A 30 6.95 -7.06 -1.67
CA TYR A 30 7.03 -8.51 -1.55
C TYR A 30 8.48 -8.98 -1.32
N LYS A 31 9.41 -8.52 -2.16
CA LYS A 31 10.83 -8.87 -2.10
C LYS A 31 11.44 -8.46 -0.76
N TYR A 32 11.15 -7.25 -0.30
CA TYR A 32 11.58 -6.75 1.01
C TYR A 32 11.18 -7.67 2.17
N PHE A 33 9.91 -8.09 2.24
CA PHE A 33 9.46 -8.99 3.29
C PHE A 33 10.01 -10.41 3.14
N LYS A 34 10.21 -10.88 1.90
CA LYS A 34 10.86 -12.17 1.62
C LYS A 34 12.30 -12.20 2.11
N GLU A 35 13.07 -11.14 1.90
CA GLU A 35 14.45 -10.99 2.39
C GLU A 35 14.53 -10.94 3.92
N LYS A 36 13.47 -10.47 4.58
CA LYS A 36 13.29 -10.55 6.03
C LYS A 36 12.73 -11.90 6.52
N ASN A 37 12.78 -12.94 5.69
CA ASN A 37 12.31 -14.30 6.00
C ASN A 37 10.81 -14.44 6.33
N TYR A 38 9.98 -13.47 5.93
CA TYR A 38 8.53 -13.66 6.01
C TYR A 38 8.03 -14.58 4.88
N ILE A 39 6.98 -15.33 5.19
CA ILE A 39 6.12 -15.93 4.18
C ILE A 39 5.04 -14.90 3.84
N VAL A 40 5.11 -14.38 2.62
CA VAL A 40 4.17 -13.40 2.09
C VAL A 40 3.07 -14.14 1.33
N LYS A 41 1.81 -13.92 1.70
CA LYS A 41 0.61 -14.48 1.03
C LYS A 41 -0.32 -13.36 0.60
N ASP A 42 -1.19 -13.65 -0.36
CA ASP A 42 -2.24 -12.74 -0.80
C ASP A 42 -3.17 -12.32 0.36
N GLY A 43 -3.50 -11.03 0.39
CA GLY A 43 -4.28 -10.39 1.44
C GLY A 43 -5.75 -10.12 1.10
N MET A 44 -6.23 -10.53 -0.08
CA MET A 44 -7.54 -10.15 -0.60
C MET A 44 -8.70 -10.46 0.36
N LYS A 45 -8.62 -11.60 1.09
CA LYS A 45 -9.62 -11.99 2.11
C LYS A 45 -9.81 -10.97 3.24
N PHE A 46 -8.82 -10.11 3.46
CA PHE A 46 -8.81 -9.11 4.52
C PHE A 46 -8.80 -7.68 3.97
N GLY A 47 -8.99 -7.50 2.65
CA GLY A 47 -9.01 -6.18 2.00
C GLY A 47 -7.66 -5.47 1.99
N VAL A 48 -6.56 -6.22 2.11
CA VAL A 48 -5.18 -5.72 2.11
C VAL A 48 -4.35 -6.40 1.02
N ASP A 49 -3.13 -5.92 0.75
CA ASP A 49 -2.28 -6.49 -0.30
C ASP A 49 -1.65 -7.81 0.11
N TYR A 50 -1.09 -7.89 1.34
CA TYR A 50 -0.44 -9.11 1.82
C TYR A 50 -0.78 -9.49 3.25
N ILE A 51 -0.58 -10.78 3.56
CA ILE A 51 -0.49 -11.30 4.92
C ILE A 51 0.91 -11.85 5.15
N LEU A 52 1.52 -11.45 6.26
CA LEU A 52 2.82 -11.96 6.68
C LEU A 52 2.71 -13.04 7.73
N TYR A 53 3.42 -14.14 7.50
CA TYR A 53 3.62 -15.22 8.45
C TYR A 53 5.12 -15.37 8.75
N HIS A 54 5.44 -15.59 10.02
CA HIS A 54 6.82 -15.84 10.48
C HIS A 54 7.21 -17.33 10.37
N LYS A 55 6.23 -18.21 10.23
CA LYS A 55 6.35 -19.67 10.00
C LYS A 55 5.26 -20.10 9.01
N SER A 56 5.28 -21.36 8.59
CA SER A 56 4.27 -21.90 7.66
C SER A 56 2.84 -21.55 8.09
N PRO A 57 1.95 -21.16 7.16
CA PRO A 57 0.52 -20.95 7.45
C PRO A 57 -0.19 -22.17 8.05
N SER A 58 0.34 -23.38 7.86
CA SER A 58 -0.16 -24.59 8.51
C SER A 58 0.19 -24.69 10.00
N LEU A 59 1.17 -23.91 10.47
CA LEU A 59 1.69 -23.95 11.84
C LEU A 59 1.28 -22.72 12.66
N VAL A 60 1.10 -21.57 12.01
CA VAL A 60 0.83 -20.30 12.69
C VAL A 60 -0.17 -19.45 11.93
N HIS A 61 -0.96 -18.68 12.66
CA HIS A 61 -1.78 -17.62 12.08
C HIS A 61 -0.90 -16.44 11.65
N GLY A 62 -1.17 -15.88 10.48
CA GLY A 62 -0.53 -14.64 10.03
C GLY A 62 -0.88 -13.51 10.98
N LYS A 63 0.12 -12.72 11.38
CA LYS A 63 -0.03 -11.66 12.40
C LYS A 63 -0.21 -10.27 11.81
N HIS A 64 0.29 -10.05 10.59
CA HIS A 64 0.36 -8.71 9.99
C HIS A 64 -0.38 -8.68 8.66
N CYS A 65 -1.28 -7.72 8.54
CA CYS A 65 -1.99 -7.33 7.33
C CYS A 65 -1.28 -6.13 6.70
N ILE A 66 -0.74 -6.29 5.50
CA ILE A 66 0.06 -5.26 4.82
C ILE A 66 -0.79 -4.56 3.78
N LEU A 67 -0.94 -3.25 3.93
CA LEU A 67 -1.56 -2.39 2.93
C LEU A 67 -0.50 -1.47 2.33
N ILE A 68 -0.34 -1.52 1.01
CA ILE A 68 0.61 -0.69 0.27
C ILE A 68 -0.10 0.58 -0.15
N CYS A 69 0.31 1.73 0.39
CA CYS A 69 -0.37 3.00 0.14
C CYS A 69 0.49 4.21 0.45
N LYS A 70 0.13 5.34 -0.17
CA LYS A 70 0.48 6.68 0.32
C LYS A 70 -0.60 7.11 1.31
N PHE A 71 -0.20 7.47 2.53
CA PHE A 71 -1.11 8.03 3.52
C PHE A 71 -1.01 9.54 3.51
N THR A 72 -2.15 10.21 3.63
CA THR A 72 -2.23 11.66 3.56
C THR A 72 -3.01 12.19 4.75
N TYR A 73 -2.51 13.25 5.37
CA TYR A 73 -3.24 13.95 6.42
C TYR A 73 -4.20 14.94 5.76
N GLU A 74 -5.50 14.67 5.83
CA GLU A 74 -6.50 15.70 5.54
C GLU A 74 -6.52 16.68 6.72
N GLU A 75 -5.78 17.79 6.62
CA GLU A 75 -6.02 18.92 7.52
C GLU A 75 -7.32 19.61 7.12
N LYS A 76 -8.34 19.49 7.98
CA LYS A 76 -9.55 20.30 7.85
C LYS A 76 -9.25 21.70 8.36
N GLU A 77 -8.97 22.65 7.47
CA GLU A 77 -9.05 24.06 7.84
C GLU A 77 -10.50 24.44 8.12
N LYS A 78 -10.78 24.90 9.36
CA LYS A 78 -12.07 25.49 9.71
C LYS A 78 -12.19 26.88 9.07
N LYS A 79 -12.99 27.02 8.01
CA LYS A 79 -13.47 28.33 7.57
C LYS A 79 -14.52 28.85 8.56
N LYS A 80 -14.27 30.02 9.16
CA LYS A 80 -15.35 30.86 9.70
C LYS A 80 -15.80 31.75 8.55
N GLU A 81 -17.08 31.70 8.17
CA GLU A 81 -17.94 32.89 8.05
C GLU A 81 -19.38 32.55 7.63
N ASN A 82 -20.30 33.13 8.41
CA ASN A 82 -21.65 33.61 8.09
C ASN A 82 -22.50 32.82 7.09
N GLY A 83 -23.25 31.87 7.65
CA GLY A 83 -24.66 31.67 7.32
C GLY A 83 -24.99 31.46 5.85
N ASN A 84 -24.57 30.32 5.30
CA ASN A 84 -25.34 29.47 4.38
C ASN A 84 -24.46 28.26 4.04
N ASN A 85 -24.87 27.07 4.48
CA ASN A 85 -24.06 25.86 4.44
C ASN A 85 -24.11 25.17 3.07
N ASP A 86 -23.63 25.85 2.04
CA ASP A 86 -23.23 25.22 0.78
C ASP A 86 -21.73 24.86 0.89
N TYR A 87 -21.44 23.58 1.02
CA TYR A 87 -20.08 23.09 1.31
C TYR A 87 -19.17 23.22 0.08
N CYS A 88 -18.41 24.30 0.01
CA CYS A 88 -17.32 24.51 -0.94
C CYS A 88 -16.00 23.92 -0.39
N TYR A 89 -15.48 22.87 -1.05
CA TYR A 89 -14.23 22.18 -0.72
C TYR A 89 -12.98 23.07 -0.89
N ASN A 90 -12.01 22.94 0.01
CA ASN A 90 -10.64 23.43 -0.20
C ASN A 90 -9.73 22.28 -0.65
N LYS A 91 -9.04 22.54 -1.76
CA LYS A 91 -8.22 21.66 -2.58
C LYS A 91 -6.76 22.00 -2.32
N SER A 92 -6.10 21.37 -1.34
CA SER A 92 -4.67 21.58 -1.12
C SER A 92 -3.96 20.28 -0.73
N ASP A 93 -2.80 20.13 -1.37
CA ASP A 93 -1.82 19.04 -1.41
C ASP A 93 -2.12 17.78 -2.23
N LEU A 94 -3.29 17.16 -2.12
CA LEU A 94 -3.53 15.89 -2.85
C LEU A 94 -3.93 16.07 -4.31
N SER A 95 -4.55 17.19 -4.69
CA SER A 95 -4.92 17.42 -6.08
C SER A 95 -3.74 17.68 -7.02
N LYS A 96 -2.51 17.76 -6.48
CA LYS A 96 -1.27 17.86 -7.24
C LYS A 96 -0.70 16.48 -7.60
N TYR A 97 -1.05 15.42 -6.87
CA TYR A 97 -0.67 14.05 -7.19
C TYR A 97 -1.85 13.38 -7.90
N ASP A 98 -1.74 13.15 -9.20
CA ASP A 98 -2.66 12.28 -9.96
C ASP A 98 -2.51 10.78 -9.58
N GLY A 99 -1.71 10.51 -8.54
CA GLY A 99 -1.34 9.21 -8.04
C GLY A 99 -0.02 8.71 -8.60
N TYR A 100 0.53 9.30 -9.66
CA TYR A 100 1.75 8.81 -10.31
C TYR A 100 3.02 9.48 -9.74
N GLU A 101 4.05 8.68 -9.47
CA GLU A 101 5.39 9.14 -9.08
C GLU A 101 6.47 8.41 -9.90
N GLU A 102 7.55 9.12 -10.25
CA GLU A 102 8.71 8.50 -10.90
C GLU A 102 9.56 7.83 -9.82
N ILE A 103 9.83 6.54 -9.99
CA ILE A 103 10.74 5.77 -9.14
C ILE A 103 11.88 5.22 -9.97
N ILE A 104 13.05 5.07 -9.34
CA ILE A 104 14.21 4.41 -9.95
C ILE A 104 14.37 3.05 -9.28
N TYR A 105 14.32 1.98 -10.07
CA TYR A 105 14.55 0.62 -9.60
C TYR A 105 15.48 -0.11 -10.55
N ASN A 106 16.53 -0.77 -10.05
CA ASN A 106 17.54 -1.43 -10.87
C ASN A 106 18.08 -0.55 -12.03
N ASN A 107 18.38 0.72 -11.75
CA ASN A 107 18.87 1.72 -12.72
C ASN A 107 17.90 2.04 -13.88
N LYS A 108 16.60 1.72 -13.74
CA LYS A 108 15.55 2.06 -14.69
C LYS A 108 14.50 2.95 -14.03
N LYS A 109 13.93 3.88 -14.81
CA LYS A 109 12.86 4.80 -14.38
C LYS A 109 11.48 4.20 -14.66
N TYR A 110 10.57 4.34 -13.70
CA TYR A 110 9.21 3.82 -13.77
C TYR A 110 8.20 4.84 -13.27
N MET A 111 7.07 4.98 -13.96
CA MET A 111 5.93 5.77 -13.49
C MET A 111 4.96 4.89 -12.70
N VAL A 112 4.88 5.09 -11.39
CA VAL A 112 4.09 4.23 -10.49
C VAL A 112 2.89 4.97 -9.95
N LYS A 113 1.71 4.40 -10.15
CA LYS A 113 0.50 4.87 -9.48
C LYS A 113 0.44 4.33 -8.05
N PHE A 114 0.63 5.21 -7.08
CA PHE A 114 0.45 4.91 -5.67
C PHE A 114 -1.04 4.92 -5.30
N PRO A 115 -1.53 3.87 -4.61
CA PRO A 115 -2.85 3.90 -4.01
C PRO A 115 -2.91 4.97 -2.91
N ILE A 116 -3.73 5.99 -3.12
CA ILE A 116 -4.04 6.99 -2.10
C ILE A 116 -5.18 6.45 -1.24
N ILE A 117 -5.00 6.49 0.08
CA ILE A 117 -6.01 6.05 1.04
C ILE A 117 -6.36 7.15 2.05
N ASN A 118 -7.65 7.29 2.37
CA ASN A 118 -8.13 8.20 3.40
C ASN A 118 -8.24 7.55 4.78
N TYR A 119 -8.35 8.39 5.80
CA TYR A 119 -8.41 7.96 7.20
C TYR A 119 -9.60 7.02 7.49
N LYS A 120 -10.75 7.20 6.85
CA LYS A 120 -11.95 6.35 7.04
C LYS A 120 -11.68 4.91 6.61
N LYS A 121 -11.02 4.72 5.45
CA LYS A 121 -10.67 3.38 4.96
C LYS A 121 -9.62 2.71 5.85
N ILE A 122 -8.64 3.47 6.36
CA ILE A 122 -7.65 2.98 7.34
C ILE A 122 -8.36 2.48 8.61
N ILE A 123 -9.30 3.25 9.16
CA ILE A 123 -10.06 2.87 10.36
C ILE A 123 -10.86 1.58 10.12
N ASN A 124 -11.54 1.46 8.98
CA ASN A 124 -12.34 0.29 8.66
C ASN A 124 -11.48 -0.97 8.49
N LEU A 125 -10.34 -0.86 7.78
CA LEU A 125 -9.40 -1.97 7.62
C LEU A 125 -8.76 -2.37 8.94
N SER A 126 -8.41 -1.40 9.79
CA SER A 126 -7.87 -1.65 11.12
C SER A 126 -8.83 -2.49 11.95
N ARG A 127 -10.13 -2.12 11.98
CA ARG A 127 -11.19 -2.89 12.66
C ARG A 127 -11.34 -4.31 12.12
N LEU A 128 -11.29 -4.47 10.79
CA LEU A 128 -11.40 -5.78 10.15
C LEU A 128 -10.22 -6.68 10.47
N CYS A 129 -9.00 -6.13 10.52
CA CYS A 129 -7.81 -6.89 10.88
C CYS A 129 -7.84 -7.30 12.36
N GLU A 130 -8.23 -6.37 13.23
CA GLU A 130 -8.31 -6.59 14.68
C GLU A 130 -9.31 -7.70 15.04
N SER A 131 -10.46 -7.77 14.36
CA SER A 131 -11.47 -8.80 14.62
C SER A 131 -11.01 -10.23 14.32
N VAL A 132 -9.94 -10.39 13.54
CA VAL A 132 -9.30 -11.67 13.24
C VAL A 132 -7.90 -11.79 13.88
N SER A 133 -7.66 -11.01 14.93
CA SER A 133 -6.43 -10.95 15.71
C SER A 133 -5.18 -10.65 14.86
N LYS A 134 -5.30 -9.73 13.90
CA LYS A 134 -4.20 -9.24 13.05
C LYS A 134 -3.99 -7.76 13.21
N LYS A 135 -2.74 -7.34 13.05
CA LYS A 135 -2.35 -5.94 13.06
C LYS A 135 -2.29 -5.41 11.64
N LEU A 136 -2.92 -4.27 11.38
CA LEU A 136 -2.78 -3.55 10.11
C LEU A 136 -1.44 -2.81 10.12
N ILE A 137 -0.66 -2.98 9.06
CA ILE A 137 0.58 -2.23 8.81
C ILE A 137 0.42 -1.54 7.46
N LEU A 138 0.51 -0.21 7.48
CA LEU A 138 0.62 0.59 6.26
C LEU A 138 2.07 0.57 5.82
N VAL A 139 2.32 0.33 4.53
CA VAL A 139 3.65 0.27 3.97
C VAL A 139 3.76 1.22 2.79
N GLU A 140 4.76 2.09 2.85
CA GLU A 140 5.08 3.04 1.80
C GLU A 140 6.51 2.77 1.31
N TYR A 141 6.70 2.85 0.00
CA TYR A 141 8.02 2.91 -0.60
C TYR A 141 8.34 4.38 -0.92
N ASN A 142 9.41 4.89 -0.32
CA ASN A 142 9.91 6.23 -0.57
C ASN A 142 10.90 6.19 -1.74
N SER A 143 10.44 6.71 -2.86
CA SER A 143 11.18 6.78 -4.13
C SER A 143 12.41 7.67 -4.08
N LYS A 144 12.48 8.65 -3.16
CA LYS A 144 13.58 9.62 -3.10
C LYS A 144 14.85 9.05 -2.46
N ASN A 145 14.69 8.10 -1.54
CA ASN A 145 15.80 7.53 -0.78
C ASN A 145 15.88 5.99 -0.88
N ASP A 146 15.02 5.36 -1.71
CA ASP A 146 14.96 3.91 -1.88
C ASP A 146 14.68 3.16 -0.56
N GLU A 147 13.87 3.75 0.32
CA GLU A 147 13.54 3.19 1.62
C GLU A 147 12.09 2.69 1.69
N ILE A 148 11.88 1.64 2.47
CA ILE A 148 10.54 1.15 2.81
C ILE A 148 10.22 1.56 4.24
N GLN A 149 9.13 2.31 4.39
CA GLN A 149 8.61 2.75 5.68
C GLN A 149 7.34 1.96 6.01
N SER A 150 7.18 1.62 7.28
CA SER A 150 6.02 0.86 7.76
C SER A 150 5.44 1.49 9.02
N LEU A 151 4.11 1.67 9.05
CA LEU A 151 3.38 2.19 10.19
C LEU A 151 2.37 1.13 10.68
N GLU A 152 2.58 0.62 11.89
CA GLU A 152 1.62 -0.25 12.55
C GLU A 152 0.45 0.58 13.10
N ILE A 153 -0.77 0.18 12.78
CA ILE A 153 -1.99 0.81 13.27
C ILE A 153 -2.52 0.02 14.47
N SER A 154 -2.35 0.60 15.67
CA SER A 154 -2.91 0.09 16.91
C SER A 154 -4.01 1.02 17.43
N ARG A 155 -5.09 0.45 17.95
CA ARG A 155 -6.11 1.21 18.69
C ARG A 155 -5.79 1.13 20.16
N PHE A 156 -5.68 2.29 20.81
CA PHE A 156 -5.65 2.34 22.27
C PHE A 156 -7.10 2.26 22.75
N SER A 157 -7.42 1.28 23.60
CA SER A 157 -8.63 1.32 24.40
C SER A 157 -8.45 2.43 25.44
N SER A 158 -9.18 3.52 25.26
CA SER A 158 -9.40 4.54 26.29
C SER A 158 -10.10 3.94 27.50
#